data_AF-A0A061NB21-F1
#
_entry.id   AF-A0A061NB21-F1
#
_cell.length_a   1.000
_cell.length_b   1.000
_cell.length_c   1.000
_cell.angle_alpha   90.00
_cell.angle_beta   90.00
_cell.angle_gamma   90.00
#
_symmetry.space_group_name_H-M   'P 1'
#
loop_
_entity.id
_entity.type
_entity.pdbx_description
1 polymer ?
#
loop_
_entity_poly.entity_id
_entity_poly.type
_entity_poly.pdbx_seq_one_letter_code
_entity_poly.pdbx_strand_id
1 'polypeptide(L)'
;MQLSKYAKVIVQNGIAVQSGDLVKVNFNLEHMPLVREVTKEAYLSGASYVKLDLRDPEVELVRARYICSLYMHHYPDSLVQTEWAELEAGYSTVSITAPSFAKLESNLLRKKSCQAYRS
;
A
#
# COMPACT_ATOMS: atom_id res chain seq x y z
N MET A 1 -9.10 -22.02 6.54
CA MET A 1 -10.56 -22.01 6.26
C MET A 1 -11.25 -20.66 6.46
N GLN A 2 -10.86 -19.83 7.44
CA GLN A 2 -11.51 -18.52 7.66
C GLN A 2 -11.07 -17.45 6.64
N LEU A 3 -9.76 -17.34 6.38
CA LEU A 3 -9.20 -16.32 5.48
C LEU A 3 -9.67 -16.46 4.03
N SER A 4 -9.81 -17.68 3.51
CA SER A 4 -10.30 -17.91 2.15
C SER A 4 -11.75 -17.46 1.95
N LYS A 5 -12.61 -17.65 2.96
CA LYS A 5 -13.98 -17.13 2.94
C LYS A 5 -13.99 -15.60 2.97
N TYR A 6 -13.13 -15.00 3.78
CA TYR A 6 -13.02 -13.55 3.86
C TYR A 6 -12.51 -12.94 2.54
N ALA A 7 -11.47 -13.53 1.95
CA ALA A 7 -10.96 -13.17 0.63
C ALA A 7 -12.07 -13.24 -0.44
N LYS A 8 -12.89 -14.29 -0.42
CA LYS A 8 -14.04 -14.43 -1.31
C LYS A 8 -15.04 -13.28 -1.17
N VAL A 9 -15.36 -12.88 0.05
CA VAL A 9 -16.25 -11.74 0.29
C VAL A 9 -15.63 -10.44 -0.23
N ILE A 10 -14.34 -10.20 0.04
CA ILE A 10 -13.62 -9.00 -0.44
C ILE A 10 -13.65 -8.91 -1.96
N VAL A 11 -13.32 -9.99 -2.66
CA VAL A 11 -13.20 -9.98 -4.13
C VAL A 11 -14.58 -9.91 -4.80
N GLN A 12 -15.54 -10.72 -4.34
CA GLN A 12 -16.83 -10.84 -5.01
C GLN A 12 -17.82 -9.75 -4.62
N ASN A 13 -17.80 -9.28 -3.37
CA ASN A 13 -18.77 -8.30 -2.86
C ASN A 13 -18.13 -6.94 -2.57
N GLY A 14 -16.85 -6.90 -2.20
CA GLY A 14 -16.14 -5.65 -1.92
C GLY A 14 -15.71 -4.93 -3.21
N ILE A 15 -14.90 -5.60 -4.03
CA ILE A 15 -14.44 -5.08 -5.33
C ILE A 15 -15.43 -5.42 -6.46
N ALA A 16 -16.09 -6.57 -6.37
CA ALA A 16 -16.89 -7.14 -7.45
C ALA A 16 -16.09 -7.31 -8.76
N VAL A 17 -14.93 -7.98 -8.65
CA VAL A 17 -14.02 -8.24 -9.79
C VAL A 17 -14.74 -8.94 -10.94
N GLN A 18 -14.57 -8.39 -12.14
CA GLN A 18 -15.06 -8.93 -13.40
C GLN A 18 -13.90 -9.40 -14.30
N SER A 19 -14.25 -10.13 -15.35
CA SER A 19 -13.28 -10.61 -16.32
C SER A 19 -12.59 -9.45 -17.03
N GLY A 20 -11.26 -9.39 -16.94
CA GLY A 20 -10.43 -8.34 -17.53
C GLY A 20 -9.99 -7.26 -16.56
N ASP A 21 -10.53 -7.21 -15.34
CA ASP A 21 -10.26 -6.14 -14.39
C ASP A 21 -8.81 -6.10 -13.92
N LEU A 22 -8.32 -4.89 -13.68
CA LEU A 22 -7.05 -4.61 -13.04
C LEU A 22 -7.30 -4.36 -11.55
N VAL A 23 -6.59 -5.09 -10.68
CA VAL A 23 -6.79 -5.00 -9.23
C VAL A 23 -5.50 -4.52 -8.56
N LYS A 24 -5.61 -3.57 -7.63
CA LYS A 24 -4.51 -3.12 -6.78
C LYS A 24 -4.80 -3.47 -5.33
N VAL A 25 -3.84 -4.09 -4.65
CA VAL A 25 -3.95 -4.45 -3.23
C VAL A 25 -2.87 -3.71 -2.45
N ASN A 26 -3.30 -2.79 -1.58
CA ASN A 26 -2.43 -2.09 -0.63
C ASN A 26 -2.47 -2.84 0.71
N PHE A 27 -1.32 -3.18 1.29
CA PHE A 27 -1.27 -3.98 2.51
C PHE A 27 0.07 -3.85 3.24
N ASN A 28 0.10 -4.30 4.51
CA ASN A 28 1.31 -4.42 5.31
C ASN A 28 1.77 -5.88 5.37
N LEU A 29 3.05 -6.12 5.67
CA LEU A 29 3.65 -7.46 5.66
C LEU A 29 2.85 -8.48 6.50
N GLU A 30 2.30 -8.06 7.62
CA GLU A 30 1.47 -8.88 8.53
C GLU A 30 0.22 -9.46 7.84
N HIS A 31 -0.30 -8.79 6.81
CA HIS A 31 -1.50 -9.19 6.09
C HIS A 31 -1.22 -10.17 4.93
N MET A 32 0.04 -10.53 4.69
CA MET A 32 0.46 -11.41 3.59
C MET A 32 -0.37 -12.70 3.45
N PRO A 33 -0.74 -13.42 4.53
CA PRO A 33 -1.57 -14.61 4.40
C PRO A 33 -2.95 -14.33 3.77
N LEU A 34 -3.58 -13.20 4.10
CA LEU A 34 -4.86 -12.80 3.51
C LEU A 34 -4.69 -12.33 2.06
N VAL A 35 -3.64 -11.56 1.79
CA VAL A 35 -3.34 -11.03 0.44
C VAL A 35 -3.19 -12.16 -0.56
N ARG A 36 -2.49 -13.25 -0.19
CA ARG A 36 -2.35 -14.44 -1.05
C ARG A 36 -3.70 -15.06 -1.43
N GLU A 37 -4.62 -15.15 -0.47
CA GLU A 37 -5.97 -15.67 -0.74
C GLU A 37 -6.80 -14.70 -1.59
N VAL A 38 -6.68 -13.39 -1.36
CA VAL A 38 -7.35 -12.35 -2.17
C VAL A 38 -6.85 -12.37 -3.60
N THR A 39 -5.52 -12.42 -3.82
CA THR A 39 -4.93 -12.51 -5.15
C THR A 39 -5.40 -13.77 -5.87
N LYS A 40 -5.41 -14.91 -5.18
CA LYS A 40 -5.91 -16.17 -5.75
C LYS A 40 -7.37 -16.05 -6.20
N GLU A 41 -8.24 -15.53 -5.35
CA GLU A 41 -9.65 -15.36 -5.69
C GLU A 41 -9.86 -14.33 -6.81
N ALA A 42 -9.11 -13.22 -6.83
CA ALA A 42 -9.20 -12.20 -7.88
C ALA A 42 -8.92 -12.80 -9.27
N TYR A 43 -7.87 -13.63 -9.39
CA TYR A 43 -7.59 -14.34 -10.64
C TYR A 43 -8.66 -15.39 -10.98
N LEU A 44 -9.21 -16.09 -9.99
CA LEU A 44 -10.34 -17.02 -10.22
C LEU A 44 -11.61 -16.30 -10.69
N SER A 45 -11.80 -15.04 -10.29
CA SER A 45 -12.89 -14.17 -10.76
C SER A 45 -12.62 -13.51 -12.12
N GLY A 46 -11.44 -13.72 -12.71
CA GLY A 46 -11.10 -13.24 -14.05
C GLY A 46 -10.30 -11.94 -14.11
N ALA A 47 -9.71 -11.48 -13.00
CA ALA A 47 -8.79 -10.35 -13.04
C ALA A 47 -7.66 -10.60 -14.05
N SER A 48 -7.36 -9.60 -14.88
CA SER A 48 -6.26 -9.68 -15.85
C SER A 48 -4.91 -9.49 -15.17
N TYR A 49 -4.85 -8.62 -14.16
CA TYR A 49 -3.62 -8.35 -13.41
C TYR A 49 -3.92 -7.90 -11.98
N VAL A 50 -3.11 -8.38 -11.03
CA VAL A 50 -3.18 -7.99 -9.62
C VAL A 50 -1.85 -7.33 -9.23
N LYS A 51 -1.87 -6.02 -9.00
CA LYS A 51 -0.75 -5.24 -8.47
C LYS A 51 -0.74 -5.29 -6.95
N LEU A 52 0.44 -5.48 -6.37
CA LEU A 52 0.68 -5.45 -4.93
C LEU A 52 1.43 -4.17 -4.54
N ASP A 53 0.92 -3.42 -3.56
CA ASP A 53 1.56 -2.25 -2.95
C ASP A 53 1.82 -2.52 -1.46
N LEU A 54 3.05 -2.90 -1.14
CA LEU A 54 3.48 -3.17 0.24
C LEU A 54 3.81 -1.86 0.95
N ARG A 55 3.15 -1.63 2.08
CA ARG A 55 3.42 -0.52 2.98
C ARG A 55 3.97 -1.04 4.30
N ASP A 56 5.18 -0.63 4.62
CA ASP A 56 5.81 -0.98 5.89
C ASP A 56 5.86 0.26 6.81
N PRO A 57 5.09 0.26 7.91
CA PRO A 57 5.09 1.37 8.86
C PRO A 57 6.48 1.70 9.42
N GLU A 58 7.35 0.71 9.63
CA GLU A 58 8.70 0.94 10.17
C GLU A 58 9.58 1.66 9.14
N VAL A 59 9.48 1.29 7.86
CA VAL A 59 10.19 1.99 6.79
C VAL A 59 9.70 3.43 6.65
N GLU A 60 8.39 3.66 6.74
CA GLU A 60 7.82 5.01 6.72
C GLU A 60 8.26 5.85 7.93
N LEU A 61 8.37 5.24 9.12
CA LEU A 61 8.91 5.90 10.31
C LEU A 61 10.39 6.26 10.15
N VAL A 62 11.20 5.38 9.56
CA VAL A 62 12.60 5.66 9.23
C VAL A 62 12.67 6.85 8.26
N ARG A 63 11.86 6.86 7.19
CA ARG A 63 11.78 8.00 6.26
C ARG A 63 11.41 9.28 7.00
N ALA A 64 10.36 9.26 7.82
CA ALA A 64 9.92 10.42 8.58
C ALA A 64 11.01 10.95 9.54
N ARG A 65 11.75 10.04 10.19
CA ARG A 65 12.78 10.37 11.20
C ARG A 65 14.06 10.93 10.60
N TYR A 66 14.51 10.39 9.46
CA TYR A 66 15.83 10.67 8.91
C TYR A 66 15.82 11.55 7.65
N ILE A 67 14.66 11.81 7.03
CA ILE A 67 14.60 12.70 5.88
C ILE A 67 15.00 14.13 6.26
N CYS A 68 15.93 14.69 5.49
CA CYS A 68 16.33 16.09 5.61
C CYS A 68 15.13 17.01 5.37
N SER A 69 15.03 18.10 6.14
CA SER A 69 13.90 19.05 6.06
C SER A 69 13.71 19.62 4.66
N LEU A 70 14.79 19.82 3.90
CA LEU A 70 14.73 20.31 2.51
C LEU A 70 13.98 19.36 1.56
N TYR A 71 14.04 18.06 1.81
CA TYR A 71 13.37 17.04 0.98
C TYR A 71 12.03 16.60 1.56
N MET A 72 11.56 17.21 2.65
CA MET A 72 10.31 16.81 3.29
C MET A 72 9.08 17.04 2.40
N HIS A 73 9.14 18.05 1.52
CA HIS A 73 8.10 18.36 0.55
C HIS A 73 8.37 17.80 -0.85
N HIS A 74 9.46 17.05 -1.02
CA HIS A 74 9.79 16.45 -2.29
C HIS A 74 9.12 15.09 -2.42
N TYR A 75 8.30 14.93 -3.46
CA TYR A 75 7.73 13.65 -3.86
C TYR A 75 8.21 13.33 -5.29
N PRO A 76 8.72 12.13 -5.56
CA PRO A 76 9.24 11.78 -6.89
C PRO A 76 8.16 11.80 -7.97
N ASP A 77 8.42 12.49 -9.09
CA ASP A 77 7.48 12.59 -10.21
C ASP A 77 7.15 11.24 -10.86
N SER A 78 8.07 10.29 -10.84
CA SER A 78 7.84 8.94 -11.38
C SER A 78 6.73 8.18 -10.63
N LEU A 79 6.64 8.39 -9.31
CA LEU A 79 5.57 7.80 -8.49
C LEU A 79 4.22 8.44 -8.82
N VAL A 80 4.22 9.76 -9.03
CA VAL A 80 3.03 10.50 -9.47
C VAL A 80 2.56 9.90 -10.79
N GLN A 81 3.41 9.87 -11.81
CA GLN A 81 3.06 9.35 -13.14
C GLN A 81 2.54 7.92 -13.12
N THR A 82 3.14 7.06 -12.28
CA THR A 82 2.70 5.67 -12.14
C THR A 82 1.28 5.60 -11.56
N GLU A 83 0.98 6.41 -10.55
CA GLU A 83 -0.35 6.46 -9.93
C GLU A 83 -1.40 7.05 -10.89
N TRP A 84 -1.04 8.07 -11.68
CA TRP A 84 -1.90 8.58 -12.76
C TRP A 84 -2.21 7.51 -13.80
N ALA A 85 -1.21 6.76 -14.25
CA ALA A 85 -1.40 5.69 -15.23
C ALA A 85 -2.29 4.54 -14.69
N GLU A 86 -2.21 4.24 -13.39
CA GLU A 86 -3.08 3.25 -12.74
C GLU A 86 -4.54 3.71 -12.69
N LEU A 87 -4.76 5.00 -12.40
CA LEU A 87 -6.10 5.57 -12.39
C LEU A 87 -6.70 5.56 -13.79
N GLU A 88 -5.94 5.97 -14.80
CA GLU A 88 -6.38 5.93 -16.21
C GLU A 88 -6.65 4.51 -16.71
N ALA A 89 -5.86 3.54 -16.26
CA ALA A 89 -6.08 2.12 -16.57
C ALA A 89 -7.29 1.51 -15.85
N GLY A 90 -7.89 2.20 -14.87
CA GLY A 90 -9.10 1.77 -14.19
C GLY A 90 -8.88 0.70 -13.12
N TYR A 91 -7.76 0.77 -12.37
CA TYR A 91 -7.49 -0.20 -11.30
C TYR A 91 -8.53 -0.13 -10.18
N SER A 92 -9.19 -1.26 -9.92
CA SER A 92 -9.97 -1.46 -8.71
C SER A 92 -9.05 -1.67 -7.51
N THR A 93 -9.10 -0.77 -6.53
CA THR A 93 -8.14 -0.75 -5.41
C THR A 93 -8.78 -1.21 -4.10
N VAL A 94 -8.12 -2.16 -3.42
CA VAL A 94 -8.42 -2.54 -2.03
C VAL A 94 -7.25 -2.24 -1.12
N SER A 95 -7.56 -1.65 0.03
CA SER A 95 -6.58 -1.39 1.08
C SER A 95 -6.91 -2.22 2.31
N ILE A 96 -5.99 -3.11 2.69
CA ILE A 96 -6.09 -3.92 3.90
C ILE A 96 -5.30 -3.18 4.98
N THR A 97 -6.02 -2.46 5.83
CA THR A 97 -5.45 -1.69 6.94
C THR A 97 -5.81 -2.34 8.27
N ALA A 98 -4.82 -2.44 9.15
CA ALA A 98 -5.02 -2.70 10.56
C ALA A 98 -4.68 -1.40 11.28
N PRO A 99 -5.62 -0.76 11.99
CA PRO A 99 -5.30 0.42 12.76
C PRO A 99 -4.30 0.01 13.86
N SER A 100 -3.06 0.50 13.73
CA SER A 100 -2.14 0.47 14.86
C SER A 100 -2.54 1.58 15.81
N PHE A 101 -3.14 1.21 16.94
CA PHE A 101 -3.46 2.16 18.01
C PHE A 101 -2.22 2.59 18.81
N ALA A 102 -1.04 2.08 18.44
CA ALA A 102 0.21 2.35 19.14
C ALA A 102 0.89 3.64 18.64
N LYS A 103 0.85 4.66 19.51
CA LYS A 103 1.83 5.75 19.66
C LYS A 103 2.03 6.69 18.47
N LEU A 104 1.08 7.62 18.33
CA LEU A 104 1.43 8.98 17.89
C LEU A 104 2.24 9.65 19.02
N GLU A 105 3.55 9.40 19.10
CA GLU A 105 4.41 10.19 19.96
C GLU A 105 4.53 11.60 19.36
N SER A 106 4.00 12.60 20.07
CA SER A 106 3.99 14.02 19.71
C SER A 106 5.37 14.63 19.42
N ASN A 107 6.45 13.90 19.73
CA ASN A 107 7.84 14.32 19.57
C ASN A 107 8.48 13.97 18.22
N LEU A 108 7.79 13.26 17.31
CA LEU A 108 8.34 12.88 15.99
C LEU A 108 8.67 14.09 15.08
N LEU A 109 8.11 15.27 15.37
CA LEU A 109 8.36 16.51 14.61
C LEU A 109 9.66 17.24 15.01
N ARG A 110 10.37 16.80 16.05
CA ARG A 110 11.64 17.42 16.47
C ARG A 110 12.79 16.88 15.59
N LYS A 111 12.80 17.28 14.32
CA LYS A 111 13.81 16.85 13.33
C LYS A 111 15.18 17.47 13.62
N LYS A 112 16.23 16.65 13.51
CA LYS A 112 17.62 17.12 13.53
C LYS A 112 17.93 17.82 12.20
N SER A 113 18.64 18.95 12.25
CA SER A 113 19.14 19.66 11.07
C SER A 113 19.97 18.72 10.20
N CYS A 114 19.84 18.87 8.87
CA CYS A 114 20.52 18.01 7.91
C CYS A 114 22.02 18.02 8.19
N GLN A 115 22.56 16.92 8.72
CA GLN A 115 24.01 16.72 8.77
C GLN A 115 24.44 16.54 7.32
N ALA A 116 25.01 17.60 6.75
CA ALA A 116 25.63 17.56 5.44
C ALA A 116 26.63 16.41 5.44
N TYR A 117 26.35 15.36 4.68
CA TYR A 117 27.34 14.36 4.30
C TYR A 117 28.40 15.09 3.49
N ARG A 118 29.44 15.58 4.17
CA ARG A 118 30.69 16.00 3.56
C ARG A 118 31.40 14.71 3.15
N SER A 119 31.39 14.44 1.85
CA SER A 119 32.36 13.58 1.16
C SER A 119 33.76 14.16 1.29
#